data_AF-A0A7C8YMN7-F1
#
_entry.id   AF-A0A7C8YMN7-F1
#
_cell.length_a   1.000
_cell.length_b   1.000
_cell.length_c   1.000
_cell.angle_alpha   90.00
_cell.angle_beta   90.00
_cell.angle_gamma   90.00
#
_symmetry.space_group_name_H-M   'P 1'
#
loop_
_entity.id
_entity.type
_entity.pdbx_description
1 polymer ?
#
loop_
_entity_poly.entity_id
_entity_poly.type
_entity_poly.pdbx_seq_one_letter_code
_entity_poly.pdbx_strand_id
1 'polypeptide(L)'
;MNIKLEHRARERVRRMKLSASYLVLRSLLPDSKTAYYKRWSAPYILDRTRDYIPWLQAEIVRLTLEKNNLLLLIGQRQQQQQQQRALASDRDKQVVNKLKQT
;
A
#
# COMPACT_ATOMS: atom_id res chain seq x y z
N MET A 1 25.34 47.74 2.12
CA MET A 1 24.48 46.66 1.59
C MET A 1 23.12 47.23 1.19
N ASN A 2 22.61 46.88 0.00
CA ASN A 2 21.31 47.36 -0.46
C ASN A 2 20.21 46.38 -0.01
N ILE A 3 19.53 46.73 1.09
CA ILE A 3 18.47 45.93 1.74
C ILE A 3 17.39 45.49 0.75
N LYS A 4 17.07 46.32 -0.26
CA LYS A 4 16.07 45.99 -1.29
C LYS A 4 16.54 44.84 -2.19
N LEU A 5 17.83 44.80 -2.55
CA LEU A 5 18.38 43.73 -3.37
C LEU A 5 18.45 42.41 -2.58
N GLU A 6 18.88 42.46 -1.32
CA GLU A 6 18.92 41.27 -0.47
C GLU A 6 17.54 40.69 -0.18
N HIS A 7 16.55 41.54 0.06
CA HIS A 7 15.17 41.11 0.23
C HIS A 7 14.65 40.40 -1.03
N ARG A 8 14.88 40.97 -2.22
CA ARG A 8 14.51 40.34 -3.51
C ARG A 8 15.21 39.00 -3.72
N ALA A 9 16.49 38.90 -3.37
CA ALA A 9 17.25 37.66 -3.47
C ALA A 9 16.71 36.58 -2.52
N ARG A 10 16.50 36.91 -1.24
CA ARG A 10 15.90 36.00 -0.25
C ARG A 10 14.51 35.53 -0.67
N GLU A 11 13.68 36.44 -1.15
CA GLU A 11 12.33 36.13 -1.60
C GLU A 11 12.33 35.26 -2.87
N ARG A 12 13.29 35.45 -3.79
CA ARG A 12 13.48 34.56 -4.94
C ARG A 12 13.81 33.14 -4.49
N VAL A 13 14.75 32.99 -3.56
CA VAL A 13 15.13 31.67 -3.00
C VAL A 13 13.93 31.01 -2.33
N ARG A 14 13.13 31.78 -1.55
CA ARG A 14 11.91 31.28 -0.92
C ARG A 14 10.91 30.74 -1.95
N ARG A 15 10.66 31.48 -3.04
CA ARG A 15 9.77 31.04 -4.13
C ARG A 15 10.30 29.82 -4.88
N MET A 16 11.61 29.73 -5.09
CA MET A 16 12.23 28.55 -5.70
C MET A 16 12.01 27.30 -4.83
N LYS A 17 12.24 27.40 -3.52
CA LYS A 17 11.98 26.30 -2.57
C LYS A 17 10.51 25.88 -2.59
N LEU A 18 9.59 26.86 -2.53
CA LEU A 18 8.15 26.59 -2.59
C LEU A 18 7.73 25.90 -3.90
N SER A 19 8.26 26.36 -5.03
CA SER A 19 7.98 25.76 -6.35
C SER A 19 8.51 24.32 -6.42
N ALA A 20 9.70 24.06 -5.87
CA ALA A 20 10.26 22.71 -5.79
C ALA A 20 9.38 21.77 -4.96
N SER A 21 8.84 22.24 -3.82
CA SER A 21 7.90 21.45 -3.01
C SER A 21 6.65 21.04 -3.80
N TYR A 22 6.07 21.93 -4.60
CA TYR A 22 4.94 21.59 -5.47
C TYR A 22 5.30 20.57 -6.55
N LEU A 23 6.51 20.63 -7.11
CA LEU A 23 6.97 19.65 -8.10
C LEU A 23 7.13 18.26 -7.47
N VAL A 24 7.71 18.18 -6.27
CA VAL A 24 7.81 16.93 -5.52
C VAL A 24 6.42 16.38 -5.23
N LEU A 25 5.52 17.21 -4.69
CA LEU A 25 4.15 16.79 -4.39
C LEU A 25 3.42 16.27 -5.64
N ARG A 26 3.53 16.98 -6.76
CA ARG A 26 2.97 16.53 -8.05
C ARG A 26 3.50 15.15 -8.43
N SER A 27 4.80 14.89 -8.29
CA SER A 27 5.40 13.62 -8.71
C SER A 27 4.88 12.39 -7.95
N LEU A 28 4.32 12.60 -6.75
CA LEU A 28 3.72 11.54 -5.93
C LEU A 28 2.29 11.18 -6.35
N LEU A 29 1.68 11.98 -7.23
CA LEU A 29 0.31 11.74 -7.69
C LEU A 29 0.29 10.77 -8.89
N PRO A 30 -0.74 9.90 -8.99
CA PRO A 30 -0.79 8.84 -9.99
C PRO A 30 -0.80 9.37 -11.44
N ASP A 31 -1.44 10.52 -11.68
CA ASP A 31 -1.60 11.09 -13.02
C ASP A 31 -0.40 11.94 -13.48
N SER A 32 0.63 12.05 -12.64
CA SER A 32 1.75 12.97 -12.85
C SER A 32 2.56 12.69 -14.12
N LYS A 33 2.63 11.42 -14.54
CA LYS A 33 3.36 10.95 -15.73
C LYS A 33 2.55 11.10 -17.02
N THR A 34 1.25 10.84 -16.98
CA THR A 34 0.36 10.90 -18.15
C THR A 34 0.06 12.34 -18.56
N ALA A 35 0.16 13.29 -17.62
CA ALA A 35 -0.11 14.69 -17.85
C ALA A 35 1.12 15.51 -18.28
N TYR A 36 2.11 14.90 -18.96
CA TYR A 36 3.31 15.60 -19.45
C TYR A 36 2.98 16.89 -20.24
N TYR A 37 1.85 16.89 -20.97
CA TYR A 37 1.39 18.01 -21.78
C TYR A 37 0.51 19.03 -21.02
N LYS A 38 0.02 18.72 -19.81
CA LYS A 38 -0.75 19.65 -18.99
C LYS A 38 0.16 20.30 -17.95
N ARG A 39 0.26 21.63 -17.98
CA ARG A 39 0.86 22.40 -16.88
C ARG A 39 -0.06 22.32 -15.65
N TRP A 40 0.44 21.73 -14.56
CA TRP A 40 -0.30 21.70 -13.30
C TRP A 40 -0.03 23.00 -12.54
N SER A 41 -1.09 23.72 -12.19
CA SER A 41 -1.01 24.87 -11.30
C SER A 41 -0.89 24.40 -9.84
N ALA A 42 -0.35 25.26 -8.96
CA ALA A 42 -0.27 24.95 -7.53
C ALA A 42 -1.64 24.61 -6.89
N PRO A 43 -2.75 25.34 -7.17
CA PRO A 43 -4.07 24.96 -6.68
C PRO A 43 -4.50 23.58 -7.13
N TYR A 44 -4.31 23.26 -8.42
CA TYR A 44 -4.69 21.95 -8.96
C TYR A 44 -3.91 20.80 -8.29
N ILE A 45 -2.61 21.00 -8.02
CA ILE A 45 -1.80 20.02 -7.27
C ILE A 45 -2.40 19.80 -5.87
N LEU A 46 -2.81 20.88 -5.18
CA LEU A 46 -3.40 20.80 -3.85
C LEU A 46 -4.77 20.09 -3.88
N ASP A 47 -5.64 20.41 -4.83
CA ASP A 47 -6.95 19.77 -4.96
C ASP A 47 -6.81 18.26 -5.19
N ARG A 48 -5.96 17.86 -6.14
CA ARG A 48 -5.67 16.44 -6.40
C ARG A 48 -5.07 15.73 -5.19
N THR A 49 -4.17 16.40 -4.47
CA THR A 49 -3.58 15.85 -3.24
C THR A 49 -4.63 15.65 -2.16
N ARG A 50 -5.51 16.64 -1.97
CA ARG A 50 -6.60 16.62 -1.01
C ARG A 50 -7.55 15.46 -1.26
N ASP A 51 -7.82 15.13 -2.52
CA ASP A 51 -8.68 14.00 -2.89
C ASP A 51 -7.93 12.66 -2.81
N TYR A 52 -6.65 12.64 -3.17
CA TYR A 52 -5.87 11.40 -3.26
C TYR A 52 -5.51 10.81 -1.90
N ILE A 53 -5.20 11.64 -0.91
CA ILE A 53 -4.87 11.17 0.45
C ILE A 53 -5.98 10.30 1.07
N PRO A 54 -7.26 10.75 1.16
CA PRO A 54 -8.32 9.94 1.75
C PRO A 54 -8.62 8.69 0.92
N TRP A 55 -8.55 8.78 -0.42
CA TRP A 55 -8.67 7.60 -1.29
C TRP A 55 -7.59 6.56 -0.98
N LEU A 56 -6.33 6.99 -0.86
CA LEU A 56 -5.20 6.10 -0.56
C LEU A 56 -5.33 5.47 0.83
N GLN A 57 -5.80 6.23 1.82
CA GLN A 57 -6.07 5.70 3.17
C GLN A 57 -7.14 4.60 3.14
N ALA A 58 -8.24 4.82 2.42
CA ALA A 58 -9.30 3.82 2.26
C ALA A 58 -8.78 2.55 1.56
N GLU A 59 -7.93 2.72 0.54
CA GLU A 59 -7.35 1.59 -0.21
C GLU A 59 -6.40 0.74 0.66
N ILE A 60 -5.59 1.37 1.52
CA ILE A 60 -4.73 0.66 2.48
C ILE A 60 -5.57 -0.19 3.43
N VAL A 61 -6.69 0.35 3.95
CA VAL A 61 -7.59 -0.40 4.83
C VAL A 61 -8.19 -1.60 4.08
N ARG A 62 -8.69 -1.38 2.86
CA ARG A 62 -9.29 -2.43 2.02
C ARG A 62 -8.30 -3.56 1.75
N LEU A 63 -7.09 -3.22 1.30
CA LEU A 63 -6.04 -4.19 1.00
C LEU A 63 -5.55 -4.94 2.26
N THR A 64 -5.49 -4.26 3.41
CA THR A 64 -5.12 -4.90 4.67
C THR A 64 -6.15 -5.95 5.10
N LEU A 65 -7.44 -5.61 4.98
CA LEU A 65 -8.54 -6.55 5.26
C LEU A 65 -8.49 -7.76 4.31
N GLU A 66 -8.34 -7.51 3.02
CA GLU A 66 -8.24 -8.56 1.99
C GLU A 66 -7.07 -9.51 2.27
N LYS A 67 -5.89 -8.96 2.56
CA LYS A 67 -4.71 -9.74 2.94
C LYS A 67 -4.98 -10.63 4.16
N ASN A 68 -5.61 -10.08 5.20
CA ASN A 68 -5.87 -10.83 6.42
C ASN A 68 -6.90 -11.96 6.20
N ASN A 69 -7.94 -11.71 5.39
CA ASN A 69 -8.91 -12.74 5.01
C ASN A 69 -8.24 -13.88 4.24
N LEU A 70 -7.35 -13.56 3.29
CA LEU A 70 -6.60 -14.58 2.56
C LEU A 70 -5.70 -15.42 3.49
N LEU A 71 -5.04 -14.79 4.46
CA LEU A 71 -4.23 -15.50 5.45
C LEU A 71 -5.06 -16.45 6.33
N LEU A 72 -6.26 -16.02 6.73
CA LEU A 72 -7.19 -16.89 7.48
C LEU A 72 -7.62 -18.10 6.65
N LEU A 73 -7.96 -17.90 5.37
CA LEU A 73 -8.34 -18.99 4.47
C LEU A 73 -7.19 -19.99 4.25
N ILE A 74 -5.96 -19.49 4.12
CA ILE A 74 -4.76 -20.34 4.01
C ILE A 74 -4.57 -21.15 5.30
N GLY A 75 -4.67 -20.51 6.47
CA GLY A 75 -4.54 -21.18 7.76
C GLY A 75 -5.60 -22.28 7.97
N GLN A 76 -6.87 -21.98 7.67
CA GLN A 76 -7.96 -22.96 7.74
C GLN A 76 -7.73 -24.16 6.82
N ARG A 77 -7.30 -23.92 5.58
CA ARG A 77 -6.99 -24.99 4.63
C ARG A 77 -5.86 -25.89 5.13
N GLN A 78 -4.81 -25.31 5.70
CA GLN A 78 -3.69 -26.07 6.27
C GLN A 78 -4.13 -26.93 7.45
N GLN A 79 -4.97 -26.39 8.36
CA GLN A 79 -5.53 -27.14 9.48
C GLN A 79 -6.39 -28.31 9.01
N GLN A 80 -7.26 -28.11 8.01
CA GLN A 80 -8.08 -29.18 7.45
C GLN A 80 -7.23 -30.29 6.84
N GLN A 81 -6.16 -29.95 6.11
CA GLN A 81 -5.24 -30.94 5.54
C GLN A 81 -4.50 -31.73 6.62
N GLN A 82 -4.08 -31.08 7.71
CA GLN A 82 -3.43 -31.75 8.84
C GLN A 82 -4.39 -32.71 9.56
N GLN A 83 -5.64 -32.29 9.79
CA GLN A 83 -6.67 -33.16 10.38
C GLN A 83 -6.95 -34.38 9.49
N GLN A 84 -7.08 -34.20 8.18
CA GLN A 84 -7.27 -35.31 7.24
C GLN A 84 -6.09 -36.29 7.24
N ARG A 85 -4.85 -35.80 7.29
CA ARG A 85 -3.64 -36.64 7.39
C ARG A 85 -3.57 -37.41 8.70
N ALA A 86 -3.93 -36.77 9.82
CA ALA A 86 -3.97 -37.42 11.13
C ALA A 86 -5.01 -38.54 11.18
N LEU A 87 -6.21 -38.29 10.62
CA LEU A 87 -7.28 -39.29 10.53
C LEU A 87 -6.91 -40.48 9.62
N ALA A 88 -6.22 -40.25 8.51
CA ALA A 88 -5.72 -41.32 7.65
C ALA A 88 -4.67 -42.19 8.37
N SER A 89 -3.72 -41.55 9.07
CA SER A 89 -2.69 -42.26 9.83
C SER A 89 -3.29 -43.12 10.97
N ASP A 90 -4.37 -42.66 11.60
CA ASP A 90 -5.04 -43.42 12.66
C ASP A 90 -5.82 -44.63 12.11
N ARG A 91 -6.47 -44.48 10.95
CA ARG A 91 -7.11 -45.61 10.25
C ARG A 91 -6.11 -46.69 9.86
N ASP A 92 -4.95 -46.31 9.32
CA ASP A 92 -3.92 -47.27 8.91
C ASP A 92 -3.39 -48.08 10.10
N LYS A 93 -3.21 -47.44 11.27
CA LYS A 93 -2.80 -48.12 12.51
C LYS A 93 -3.84 -49.11 13.01
N GLN A 94 -5.14 -48.76 12.93
CA GLN A 94 -6.22 -49.66 13.33
C GLN A 94 -6.29 -50.91 12.42
N VAL A 95 -6.10 -50.74 11.11
CA VAL A 95 -6.05 -51.87 10.16
C VAL A 95 -4.87 -52.81 10.44
N VAL A 96 -3.68 -52.24 10.66
CA VAL A 96 -2.47 -53.03 10.97
C VAL A 96 -2.62 -53.82 12.27
N ASN A 97 -3.21 -53.23 13.32
CA ASN A 97 -3.44 -53.94 14.57
C ASN A 97 -4.46 -55.08 14.43
N LYS A 98 -5.49 -54.91 13.59
CA LYS A 98 -6.50 -55.95 13.35
C LYS A 98 -5.93 -57.16 12.61
N LEU A 99 -4.99 -56.95 11.70
CA LEU A 99 -4.27 -58.00 10.97
C LEU A 99 -3.27 -58.79 11.85
N LYS A 100 -2.81 -58.20 12.96
CA LYS A 100 -1.90 -58.85 13.91
C LYS A 100 -2.61 -59.71 14.97
N GLN A 101 -3.94 -59.65 15.05
CA GLN A 101 -4.75 -60.39 16.03
C GLN A 101 -5.42 -61.65 15.44
N THR A 102 -5.24 -61.91 14.15
CA THR A 102 -5.64 -63.13 13.43
C THR A 102 -4.41 -63.97 13.12
#